data_AF-A0AAN5ZLY8-F1
#
_entry.id   AF-A0AAN5ZLY8-F1
#
_cell.length_a   1.000
_cell.length_b   1.000
_cell.length_c   1.000
_cell.angle_alpha   90.00
_cell.angle_beta   90.00
_cell.angle_gamma   90.00
#
_symmetry.space_group_name_H-M   'P 1'
#
loop_
_entity.id
_entity.type
_entity.pdbx_description
1 polymer ?
#
loop_
_entity_poly.entity_id
_entity_poly.type
_entity_poly.pdbx_seq_one_letter_code
_entity_poly.pdbx_strand_id
1 'polypeptide(L)'
;EILNAIPAQDFIKEDNANQNIVASVEDESSLAEAQAKADSAYSNMGRRAPAPFAGEKSMDYRKRALIGAQKLAKKFSDVDIRSVSDSATLAVLEDQIYKAAQESAQWAVENTPGHLGKTVRMDEAGRRITEYQGDPNVWLNAFKIPPRRLVKINTASLAGA
;
A
#
# COMPACT_ATOMS: atom_id res chain seq x y z
N GLU A 1 33.37 -16.27 71.55
CA GLU A 1 33.42 -16.51 70.10
C GLU A 1 32.50 -15.50 69.44
N ILE A 2 33.05 -14.61 68.61
CA ILE A 2 32.33 -13.49 68.00
C ILE A 2 31.82 -13.97 66.63
N LEU A 3 30.51 -13.99 66.47
CA LEU A 3 29.81 -14.32 65.23
C LEU A 3 30.04 -13.20 64.20
N ASN A 4 30.94 -13.41 63.24
CA ASN A 4 31.01 -12.56 62.05
C ASN A 4 29.93 -13.02 61.06
N ALA A 5 28.76 -12.39 61.15
CA ALA A 5 27.73 -12.48 60.12
C ALA A 5 28.23 -11.76 58.85
N ILE A 6 28.35 -12.50 57.75
CA ILE A 6 28.59 -11.96 56.42
C ILE A 6 27.34 -11.15 56.04
N PRO A 7 27.46 -9.85 55.66
CA PRO A 7 26.29 -9.10 55.19
C PRO A 7 25.80 -9.72 53.88
N ALA A 8 24.52 -10.11 53.84
CA ALA A 8 23.86 -10.52 52.62
C ALA A 8 23.85 -9.32 51.66
N GLN A 9 24.65 -9.40 50.58
CA GLN A 9 24.51 -8.48 49.46
C GLN A 9 23.14 -8.70 48.81
N ASP A 10 22.32 -7.65 48.78
CA ASP A 10 21.05 -7.61 48.05
C ASP A 10 21.29 -7.70 46.53
N PHE A 11 20.94 -8.84 45.92
CA PHE A 11 21.03 -9.10 44.47
C PHE A 11 19.80 -8.61 43.68
N ILE A 12 19.13 -7.54 44.10
CA ILE A 12 17.92 -7.03 43.42
C ILE A 12 18.27 -5.82 42.56
N LYS A 13 18.95 -6.03 41.43
CA LYS A 13 19.11 -4.98 40.40
C LYS A 13 19.21 -5.46 38.96
N GLU A 14 19.31 -6.76 38.70
CA GLU A 14 19.52 -7.32 37.35
C GLU A 14 18.22 -7.49 36.53
N ASP A 15 17.06 -7.58 37.17
CA ASP A 15 15.80 -7.89 36.47
C ASP A 15 15.30 -6.76 35.55
N ASN A 16 15.51 -5.49 35.91
CA ASN A 16 15.04 -4.35 35.11
C ASN A 16 15.83 -4.17 33.80
N ALA A 17 17.12 -4.49 33.80
CA ALA A 17 17.96 -4.35 32.61
C ALA A 17 17.59 -5.41 31.55
N ASN A 18 17.39 -6.66 31.98
CA ASN A 18 16.98 -7.74 31.09
C ASN A 18 15.56 -7.53 30.55
N GLN A 19 14.61 -7.03 31.36
CA GLN A 19 13.26 -6.71 30.89
C GLN A 19 13.26 -5.61 29.83
N ASN A 20 14.08 -4.57 29.99
CA ASN A 20 14.18 -3.48 29.02
C ASN A 20 14.82 -3.95 27.69
N ILE A 21 15.80 -4.85 27.76
CA ILE A 21 16.41 -5.46 26.57
C ILE A 21 15.37 -6.32 25.83
N VAL A 22 14.64 -7.19 26.52
CA VAL A 22 13.61 -8.03 25.89
C VAL A 22 12.51 -7.20 25.25
N ALA A 23 11.99 -6.17 25.94
CA ALA A 23 11.00 -5.26 25.39
C ALA A 23 11.52 -4.52 24.14
N SER A 24 12.78 -4.09 24.13
CA SER A 24 13.39 -3.43 22.97
C SER A 24 13.53 -4.36 21.75
N VAL A 25 13.85 -5.64 21.97
CA VAL A 25 13.97 -6.64 20.90
C VAL A 25 12.59 -7.01 20.31
N GLU A 26 11.57 -7.13 21.16
CA GLU A 26 10.19 -7.36 20.72
C GLU A 26 9.64 -6.19 19.91
N ASP A 27 9.91 -4.95 20.34
CA ASP A 27 9.53 -3.74 19.61
C ASP A 27 10.22 -3.66 18.24
N GLU A 28 11.51 -3.97 18.15
CA GLU A 28 12.24 -4.01 16.87
C GLU A 28 11.70 -5.10 15.92
N SER A 29 11.42 -6.30 16.43
CA SER A 29 10.81 -7.37 15.64
C SER A 29 9.43 -6.98 15.11
N SER A 30 8.59 -6.39 15.96
CA SER A 30 7.25 -5.95 15.57
C SER A 30 7.26 -4.81 14.55
N LEU A 31 8.28 -3.94 14.58
CA LEU A 31 8.49 -2.89 13.59
C LEU A 31 8.92 -3.48 12.24
N ALA A 32 9.83 -4.46 12.26
CA ALA A 32 10.29 -5.14 11.05
C ALA A 32 9.15 -5.89 10.34
N GLU A 33 8.29 -6.58 11.10
CA GLU A 33 7.09 -7.24 10.57
C GLU A 33 6.10 -6.25 9.96
N ALA A 34 5.85 -5.14 10.66
CA ALA A 34 4.98 -4.08 10.15
C ALA A 34 5.52 -3.48 8.85
N GLN A 35 6.84 -3.26 8.77
CA GLN A 35 7.49 -2.78 7.55
C GLN A 35 7.37 -3.79 6.42
N ALA A 36 7.64 -5.08 6.66
CA ALA A 36 7.52 -6.12 5.65
C ALA A 36 6.09 -6.21 5.07
N LYS A 37 5.07 -6.12 5.94
CA LYS A 37 3.67 -6.07 5.51
C LYS A 37 3.37 -4.83 4.66
N ALA A 38 3.83 -3.66 5.10
CA ALA A 38 3.66 -2.42 4.35
C ALA A 38 4.36 -2.49 2.99
N ASP A 39 5.61 -2.96 2.92
CA ASP A 39 6.37 -3.10 1.67
C ASP A 39 5.67 -4.04 0.69
N SER A 40 5.11 -5.16 1.17
CA SER A 40 4.30 -6.07 0.34
C SER A 40 3.06 -5.38 -0.22
N ALA A 41 2.28 -4.69 0.62
CA ALA A 41 1.08 -3.97 0.19
C ALA A 41 1.41 -2.84 -0.81
N TYR A 42 2.45 -2.05 -0.54
CA TYR A 42 2.87 -0.96 -1.41
C TYR A 42 3.42 -1.42 -2.75
N SER A 43 4.15 -2.54 -2.77
CA SER A 43 4.62 -3.15 -4.01
C SER A 43 3.45 -3.49 -4.94
N ASN A 44 2.35 -4.04 -4.39
CA ASN A 44 1.13 -4.32 -5.16
C ASN A 44 0.44 -3.05 -5.69
N MET A 45 0.67 -1.90 -5.05
CA MET A 45 0.18 -0.59 -5.51
C MET A 45 1.15 0.09 -6.49
N GLY A 46 2.25 -0.56 -6.87
CA GLY A 46 3.31 0.04 -7.70
C GLY A 46 4.04 1.19 -7.02
N ARG A 47 4.05 1.23 -5.69
CA ARG A 47 4.71 2.26 -4.88
C ARG A 47 5.66 1.64 -3.87
N ARG A 48 6.44 2.47 -3.20
CA ARG A 48 7.32 2.08 -2.11
C ARG A 48 6.71 2.51 -0.79
N ALA A 49 6.72 1.62 0.20
CA ALA A 49 6.28 1.98 1.54
C ALA A 49 7.26 3.00 2.17
N PRO A 50 6.78 3.87 3.06
CA PRO A 50 7.66 4.76 3.78
C PRO A 50 8.59 3.97 4.72
N ALA A 51 9.86 4.37 4.80
CA ALA A 51 10.81 3.78 5.73
C ALA A 51 10.44 4.15 7.18
N PRO A 52 10.64 3.26 8.17
CA PRO A 52 10.53 3.59 9.59
C PRO A 52 11.49 4.71 10.00
N PHE A 53 11.08 5.54 10.96
CA PHE A 53 11.97 6.51 11.59
C PHE A 53 12.80 5.84 12.70
N ALA A 54 13.96 6.42 13.00
CA ALA A 54 14.81 5.94 14.08
C ALA A 54 14.07 6.06 15.43
N GLY A 55 13.92 4.94 16.15
CA GLY A 55 13.18 4.88 17.41
C GLY A 55 11.65 4.99 17.28
N GLU A 56 11.10 4.85 16.08
CA GLU A 56 9.64 4.80 15.88
C GLU A 56 9.08 3.49 16.45
N LYS A 57 7.95 3.58 17.18
CA LYS A 57 7.23 2.39 17.64
C LYS A 57 6.44 1.75 16.50
N SER A 58 6.27 0.43 16.54
CA SER A 58 5.54 -0.31 15.49
C SER A 58 4.14 0.24 15.22
N MET A 59 3.38 0.58 16.27
CA MET A 59 2.04 1.15 16.11
C MET A 59 2.01 2.50 15.39
N ASP A 60 2.96 3.39 15.69
CA ASP A 60 3.06 4.70 15.06
C ASP A 60 3.47 4.57 13.59
N TYR A 61 4.41 3.66 13.31
CA TYR A 61 4.80 3.30 11.94
C TYR A 61 3.61 2.81 11.12
N ARG A 62 2.85 1.83 11.64
CA ARG A 62 1.68 1.26 10.95
C ARG A 62 0.66 2.33 10.60
N LYS A 63 0.32 3.21 11.55
CA LYS A 63 -0.58 4.34 11.31
C LYS A 63 -0.07 5.26 10.21
N ARG A 64 1.22 5.61 10.23
CA ARG A 64 1.83 6.50 9.24
C ARG A 64 1.83 5.89 7.84
N ALA A 65 2.17 4.62 7.72
CA ALA A 65 2.08 3.88 6.46
C ALA A 65 0.63 3.83 5.94
N LEU A 66 -0.32 3.52 6.82
CA LEU A 66 -1.75 3.49 6.52
C LEU A 66 -2.29 4.83 6.00
N ILE A 67 -1.93 5.95 6.64
CA ILE A 67 -2.32 7.31 6.19
C ILE A 67 -1.78 7.61 4.78
N GLY A 68 -0.60 7.06 4.44
CA GLY A 68 -0.06 7.15 3.09
C GLY A 68 -0.94 6.42 2.07
N ALA A 69 -1.34 5.18 2.37
CA ALA A 69 -2.18 4.35 1.51
C ALA A 69 -3.64 4.85 1.43
N GLN A 70 -4.16 5.43 2.51
CA GLN A 70 -5.51 6.00 2.61
C GLN A 70 -5.80 7.02 1.50
N LYS A 71 -4.78 7.76 1.03
CA LYS A 71 -4.91 8.72 -0.09
C LYS A 71 -5.41 8.07 -1.39
N LEU A 72 -5.15 6.78 -1.58
CA LEU A 72 -5.64 6.01 -2.73
C LEU A 72 -6.98 5.36 -2.42
N ALA A 73 -7.23 5.02 -1.15
CA ALA A 73 -8.46 4.38 -0.71
C ALA A 73 -9.60 5.39 -0.50
N LYS A 74 -10.24 5.84 -1.59
CA LYS A 74 -11.31 6.86 -1.57
C LYS A 74 -12.43 6.59 -0.55
N LYS A 75 -12.79 5.32 -0.32
CA LYS A 75 -13.81 4.92 0.66
C LYS A 75 -13.44 5.27 2.11
N PHE A 76 -12.14 5.37 2.40
CA PHE A 76 -11.63 5.56 3.75
C PHE A 76 -11.03 6.96 3.94
N SER A 77 -11.23 7.92 3.03
CA SER A 77 -10.61 9.26 3.10
C SER A 77 -10.90 10.00 4.41
N ASP A 78 -12.06 9.76 5.00
CA ASP A 78 -12.57 10.50 6.15
C ASP A 78 -12.29 9.80 7.48
N VAL A 79 -11.66 8.62 7.47
CA VAL A 79 -11.36 7.85 8.67
C VAL A 79 -10.15 8.44 9.40
N ASP A 80 -10.30 8.78 10.68
CA ASP A 80 -9.18 9.24 11.50
C ASP A 80 -8.38 8.07 12.08
N ILE A 81 -7.39 7.61 11.30
CA ILE A 81 -6.49 6.51 11.66
C ILE A 81 -5.65 6.83 12.91
N ARG A 82 -5.37 8.11 13.20
CA ARG A 82 -4.51 8.49 14.34
C ARG A 82 -5.19 8.19 15.67
N SER A 83 -6.51 8.33 15.71
CA SER A 83 -7.34 8.11 16.91
C SER A 83 -7.40 6.65 17.39
N VAL A 84 -7.05 5.68 16.53
CA VAL A 84 -7.16 4.25 16.84
C VAL A 84 -6.10 3.86 17.87
N SER A 85 -6.49 3.53 19.09
CA SER A 85 -5.56 3.13 20.16
C SER A 85 -5.32 1.61 20.23
N ASP A 86 -6.26 0.82 19.74
CA ASP A 86 -6.21 -0.64 19.82
C ASP A 86 -5.52 -1.26 18.58
N SER A 87 -4.65 -2.24 18.81
CA SER A 87 -3.87 -2.91 17.74
C SER A 87 -4.73 -3.82 16.88
N ALA A 88 -5.74 -4.48 17.46
CA ALA A 88 -6.59 -5.41 16.72
C ALA A 88 -7.49 -4.66 15.72
N THR A 89 -8.10 -3.57 16.15
CA THR A 89 -8.87 -2.67 15.27
C THR A 89 -7.99 -2.04 14.19
N LEU A 90 -6.77 -1.63 14.52
CA LEU A 90 -5.82 -1.12 13.53
C LEU A 90 -5.48 -2.19 12.47
N ALA A 91 -5.31 -3.45 12.86
CA ALA A 91 -5.04 -4.54 11.92
C ALA A 91 -6.18 -4.77 10.92
N VAL A 92 -7.44 -4.70 11.37
CA VAL A 92 -8.60 -4.82 10.47
C VAL A 92 -8.67 -3.64 9.51
N LEU A 93 -8.46 -2.41 9.99
CA LEU A 93 -8.40 -1.22 9.13
C LEU A 93 -7.24 -1.30 8.14
N GLU A 94 -6.11 -1.84 8.55
CA GLU A 94 -4.92 -2.04 7.72
C GLU A 94 -5.26 -2.87 6.48
N ASP A 95 -5.86 -4.04 6.68
CA ASP A 95 -6.20 -4.96 5.60
C ASP A 95 -7.24 -4.34 4.65
N GLN A 96 -8.23 -3.64 5.20
CA GLN A 96 -9.27 -2.99 4.40
C GLN A 96 -8.74 -1.83 3.58
N ILE A 97 -7.91 -0.97 4.16
CA ILE A 97 -7.37 0.22 3.49
C ILE A 97 -6.36 -0.20 2.43
N TYR A 98 -5.45 -1.13 2.72
CA TYR A 98 -4.50 -1.61 1.71
C TYR A 98 -5.19 -2.30 0.54
N LYS A 99 -6.21 -3.13 0.80
CA LYS A 99 -7.01 -3.74 -0.27
C LYS A 99 -7.71 -2.68 -1.12
N ALA A 100 -8.39 -1.71 -0.50
CA ALA A 100 -9.07 -0.64 -1.24
C ALA A 100 -8.09 0.26 -2.02
N ALA A 101 -6.91 0.52 -1.46
CA ALA A 101 -5.87 1.29 -2.13
C ALA A 101 -5.31 0.52 -3.35
N GLN A 102 -5.10 -0.79 -3.23
CA GLN A 102 -4.69 -1.66 -4.33
C GLN A 102 -5.74 -1.69 -5.45
N GLU A 103 -7.02 -1.90 -5.10
CA GLU A 103 -8.12 -1.87 -6.07
C GLU A 103 -8.20 -0.53 -6.81
N SER A 104 -8.03 0.58 -6.09
CA SER A 104 -8.02 1.91 -6.71
C SER A 104 -6.80 2.13 -7.60
N ALA A 105 -5.63 1.61 -7.23
CA ALA A 105 -4.43 1.68 -8.05
C ALA A 105 -4.60 0.88 -9.35
N GLN A 106 -5.12 -0.35 -9.25
CA GLN A 106 -5.41 -1.21 -10.39
C GLN A 106 -6.45 -0.56 -11.32
N TRP A 107 -7.54 -0.04 -10.76
CA TRP A 107 -8.55 0.68 -11.53
C TRP A 107 -7.96 1.85 -12.30
N ALA A 108 -7.06 2.62 -11.69
CA ALA A 108 -6.40 3.73 -12.35
C ALA A 108 -5.54 3.26 -13.55
N VAL A 109 -4.83 2.14 -13.43
CA VAL A 109 -4.05 1.59 -14.55
C VAL A 109 -4.95 1.18 -15.71
N GLU A 110 -6.07 0.52 -15.43
CA GLU A 110 -7.00 0.02 -16.45
C GLU A 110 -7.81 1.13 -17.14
N ASN A 111 -8.16 2.19 -16.39
CA ASN A 111 -9.15 3.18 -16.82
C ASN A 111 -8.56 4.55 -17.15
N THR A 112 -7.23 4.74 -17.08
CA THR A 112 -6.60 6.00 -17.50
C THR A 112 -6.63 6.13 -19.03
N PRO A 113 -7.41 7.07 -19.60
CA PRO A 113 -7.51 7.21 -21.05
C PRO A 113 -6.17 7.59 -21.66
N GLY A 114 -5.86 7.02 -22.82
CA GLY A 114 -4.61 7.30 -23.54
C GLY A 114 -3.35 6.72 -22.90
N HIS A 115 -3.46 5.86 -21.89
CA HIS A 115 -2.32 5.18 -21.28
C HIS A 115 -2.33 3.68 -21.53
N LEU A 116 -1.18 3.12 -21.91
CA LEU A 116 -0.97 1.68 -22.06
C LEU A 116 0.31 1.30 -21.31
N GLY A 117 0.16 0.64 -20.17
CA GLY A 117 1.26 0.13 -19.35
C GLY A 117 1.81 -1.17 -19.93
N LYS A 118 3.14 -1.30 -19.97
CA LYS A 118 3.83 -2.52 -20.39
C LYS A 118 4.35 -3.26 -19.16
N THR A 119 3.93 -4.51 -18.99
CA THR A 119 4.42 -5.42 -17.95
C THR A 119 5.22 -6.53 -18.60
N VAL A 120 6.45 -6.77 -18.14
CA VAL A 120 7.28 -7.87 -18.62
C VAL A 120 7.39 -8.90 -17.50
N ARG A 121 6.83 -10.08 -17.72
CA ARG A 121 6.85 -11.21 -16.79
C ARG A 121 7.67 -12.36 -17.38
N MET A 122 8.41 -13.08 -16.54
CA MET A 122 9.06 -14.33 -16.89
C MET A 122 8.12 -15.50 -16.58
N ASP A 123 8.00 -16.48 -17.47
CA ASP A 123 7.32 -17.75 -17.17
C ASP A 123 8.27 -18.77 -16.49
N GLU A 124 7.71 -19.89 -16.05
CA GLU A 124 8.45 -20.98 -15.41
C GLU A 124 9.49 -21.64 -16.32
N ALA A 125 9.33 -21.54 -17.64
CA ALA A 125 10.27 -22.00 -18.66
C ALA A 125 11.30 -20.91 -19.04
N GLY A 126 11.36 -19.79 -18.31
CA GLY A 126 12.30 -18.68 -18.53
C GLY A 126 11.96 -17.78 -19.72
N ARG A 127 10.76 -17.90 -20.31
CA ARG A 127 10.35 -17.07 -21.44
C ARG A 127 9.84 -15.71 -20.96
N ARG A 128 10.19 -14.66 -21.71
CA ARG A 128 9.70 -13.30 -21.47
C ARG A 128 8.35 -13.09 -22.12
N ILE A 129 7.31 -12.94 -21.30
CA ILE A 129 5.97 -12.55 -21.72
C ILE A 129 5.84 -11.04 -21.52
N THR A 130 5.54 -10.32 -22.60
CA THR A 130 5.21 -8.88 -22.54
C THR A 130 3.70 -8.74 -22.61
N GLU A 131 3.11 -8.18 -21.56
CA GLU A 131 1.69 -7.88 -21.46
C GLU A 131 1.48 -6.36 -21.49
N TYR A 132 0.37 -5.93 -22.10
CA TYR A 132 -0.02 -4.52 -22.13
C TYR A 132 -1.39 -4.38 -21.47
N GLN A 133 -1.51 -3.44 -20.54
CA GLN A 133 -2.75 -3.16 -19.79
C GLN A 133 -3.07 -1.66 -19.84
N GLY A 134 -4.36 -1.30 -19.88
CA GLY A 134 -4.82 0.09 -19.99
C GLY A 134 -5.74 0.31 -21.19
N ASP A 135 -5.74 1.54 -21.73
CA ASP A 135 -6.63 1.96 -22.80
C ASP A 135 -6.23 1.35 -24.16
N PRO A 136 -7.06 0.46 -24.75
CA PRO A 136 -6.78 -0.13 -26.05
C PRO A 136 -6.74 0.90 -27.19
N ASN A 137 -7.37 2.07 -27.01
CA ASN A 137 -7.36 3.12 -28.02
C ASN A 137 -5.94 3.62 -28.34
N VAL A 138 -4.98 3.50 -27.42
CA VAL A 138 -3.59 3.92 -27.63
C VAL A 138 -2.99 3.29 -28.89
N TRP A 139 -3.21 1.99 -29.10
CA TRP A 139 -2.74 1.30 -30.29
C TRP A 139 -3.83 1.18 -31.38
N LEU A 140 -5.10 1.04 -30.99
CA LEU A 140 -6.21 0.92 -31.95
C LEU A 140 -6.43 2.20 -32.77
N ASN A 141 -6.11 3.38 -32.24
CA ASN A 141 -6.34 4.65 -32.94
C ASN A 141 -5.63 4.72 -34.29
N ALA A 142 -4.49 4.05 -34.45
CA ALA A 142 -3.78 3.96 -35.73
C ALA A 142 -4.56 3.16 -36.80
N PHE A 143 -5.45 2.26 -36.38
CA PHE A 143 -6.25 1.40 -37.26
C PHE A 143 -7.69 1.89 -37.43
N LYS A 144 -8.13 2.86 -36.61
CA LYS A 144 -9.48 3.42 -36.69
C LYS A 144 -9.59 4.42 -37.83
N ILE A 145 -10.74 4.41 -38.49
CA ILE A 145 -11.10 5.50 -39.41
C ILE A 145 -11.22 6.78 -38.57
N PRO A 146 -10.57 7.90 -38.96
CA PRO A 146 -10.67 9.15 -38.24
C PRO A 146 -12.14 9.55 -38.02
N PRO A 147 -12.50 10.07 -36.83
CA PRO A 147 -13.88 10.43 -36.54
C PRO A 147 -14.38 11.47 -37.55
N ARG A 148 -15.48 11.14 -38.24
CA ARG A 148 -16.15 12.06 -39.15
C ARG A 148 -17.29 12.76 -38.41
N ARG A 149 -17.32 14.08 -38.49
CA ARG A 149 -18.42 14.89 -37.99
C ARG A 149 -19.43 15.10 -39.13
N LEU A 150 -20.69 14.78 -38.88
CA LEU A 150 -21.79 15.14 -39.78
C LEU A 150 -21.93 16.67 -39.79
N VAL A 151 -21.75 17.29 -40.95
CA VAL A 151 -21.85 18.76 -41.10
C VAL A 151 -23.21 19.18 -41.63
N LYS A 152 -23.76 18.45 -42.60
CA LYS A 152 -25.06 18.74 -43.21
C LYS A 152 -25.63 17.47 -43.85
N ILE A 153 -26.94 17.26 -43.70
CA ILE A 153 -27.70 16.29 -44.49
C ILE A 153 -28.35 17.07 -45.63
N ASN A 154 -28.13 16.66 -46.88
CA ASN A 154 -28.76 17.30 -48.02
C ASN A 154 -30.15 16.69 -48.24
N THR A 155 -31.19 17.32 -47.71
CA THR A 155 -32.58 16.93 -47.97
C THR A 155 -33.06 17.64 -49.23
N ALA A 156 -33.15 16.93 -50.35
CA ALA A 156 -33.93 17.41 -51.49
C ALA A 156 -35.41 17.36 -51.08
N SER A 157 -36.06 18.51 -50.96
CA SER A 157 -37.52 18.54 -50.84
C SER A 157 -38.09 17.99 -52.14
N LEU A 158 -38.74 16.84 -52.08
CA LEU A 158 -39.54 16.28 -53.15
C LEU A 158 -40.80 17.16 -53.31
N ALA A 159 -40.66 18.33 -53.92
CA ALA A 159 -41.76 19.25 -54.18
C ALA A 159 -41.75 19.56 -55.69
N GLY A 160 -42.41 18.70 -56.44
CA GLY A 160 -42.50 18.73 -57.89
C GLY A 160 -43.32 17.55 -58.41
N ALA A 161 -44.54 17.40 -57.90
CA ALA A 161 -45.62 16.61 -58.49
C ALA A 161 -46.95 17.29 -58.16
#